data_AF-A0A521SWL8-F1
#
_entry.id   AF-A0A521SWL8-F1
#
_cell.length_a   1.000
_cell.length_b   1.000
_cell.length_c   1.000
_cell.angle_alpha   90.00
_cell.angle_beta   90.00
_cell.angle_gamma   90.00
#
_symmetry.space_group_name_H-M   'P 1'
#
loop_
_entity.id
_entity.type
_entity.pdbx_description
1 polymer ?
#
loop_
_entity_poly.entity_id
_entity_poly.type
_entity_poly.pdbx_seq_one_letter_code
_entity_poly.pdbx_strand_id
1 'polypeptide(L)'
;MNARPAYLWDYEISEQEFHAILAGKLVKGRLDRDWAAVRLLEYAPYPEIVRLLGFKSLLTGWPHWRAKVRSESRKRGLDFLAQWLPDHHPELV
;
A
#
# COMPACT_ATOMS: atom_id res chain seq x y z
N MET A 1 -10.25 -17.06 -14.38
CA MET A 1 -10.34 -17.35 -12.94
C MET A 1 -9.41 -16.36 -12.25
N ASN A 2 -9.93 -15.35 -11.55
CA ASN A 2 -9.05 -14.41 -10.84
C ASN A 2 -8.45 -15.15 -9.65
N ALA A 3 -7.16 -15.45 -9.75
CA ALA A 3 -6.41 -15.98 -8.63
C ALA A 3 -6.41 -14.95 -7.50
N ARG A 4 -6.59 -15.42 -6.26
CA ARG A 4 -6.55 -14.58 -5.06
C ARG A 4 -5.25 -13.77 -5.05
N PRO A 5 -5.28 -12.44 -4.84
CA PRO A 5 -4.05 -11.66 -4.78
C PRO A 5 -3.08 -12.22 -3.76
N ALA A 6 -1.82 -12.39 -4.15
CA ALA A 6 -0.81 -13.03 -3.32
C ALA A 6 -0.64 -12.35 -1.95
N TYR A 7 -0.89 -11.05 -1.84
CA TYR A 7 -0.81 -10.31 -0.57
C TYR A 7 -1.95 -10.59 0.42
N LEU A 8 -2.98 -11.36 0.02
CA LEU A 8 -4.14 -11.74 0.87
C LEU A 8 -4.18 -13.22 1.25
N TRP A 9 -3.10 -13.96 1.05
CA TRP A 9 -3.04 -15.43 1.20
C TRP A 9 -3.46 -15.97 2.58
N ASP A 10 -3.29 -15.19 3.65
CA ASP A 10 -3.49 -15.52 5.07
C ASP A 10 -4.71 -14.85 5.72
N TYR A 11 -5.55 -14.12 4.95
CA TYR A 11 -6.76 -13.48 5.47
C TYR A 11 -8.03 -14.04 4.83
N GLU A 12 -9.11 -14.14 5.58
CA GLU A 12 -10.44 -14.45 5.04
C GLU A 12 -11.20 -13.16 4.63
N ILE A 13 -10.63 -12.44 3.67
CA ILE A 13 -11.28 -11.31 2.99
C ILE A 13 -11.19 -11.46 1.47
N SER A 14 -12.16 -10.92 0.75
CA SER A 14 -12.13 -10.80 -0.71
C SER A 14 -11.25 -9.64 -1.15
N GLU A 15 -10.84 -9.64 -2.43
CA GLU A 15 -10.15 -8.50 -3.05
C GLU A 15 -11.01 -7.23 -3.00
N GLN A 16 -12.33 -7.36 -3.19
CA GLN A 16 -13.26 -6.23 -3.11
C GLN A 16 -13.32 -5.63 -1.70
N GLU A 17 -13.38 -6.47 -0.65
CA GLU A 17 -13.29 -6.00 0.73
C GLU A 17 -11.95 -5.32 1.00
N PHE A 18 -10.83 -5.89 0.51
CA PHE A 18 -9.52 -5.27 0.66
C PHE A 18 -9.47 -3.88 0.00
N HIS A 19 -9.98 -3.73 -1.22
CA HIS A 19 -10.07 -2.43 -1.88
C HIS A 19 -10.96 -1.45 -1.11
N ALA A 20 -12.08 -1.91 -0.55
CA ALA A 20 -12.93 -1.07 0.29
C ALA A 20 -12.21 -0.61 1.56
N ILE A 21 -11.43 -1.50 2.21
CA ILE A 21 -10.62 -1.16 3.39
C ILE A 21 -9.50 -0.16 3.00
N LEU A 22 -8.77 -0.42 1.92
CA LEU A 22 -7.72 0.46 1.42
C LEU A 22 -8.23 1.86 1.05
N ALA A 23 -9.45 1.94 0.52
CA ALA A 23 -10.14 3.19 0.23
C ALA A 23 -10.71 3.89 1.48
N GLY A 24 -10.60 3.29 2.67
CA GLY A 24 -11.17 3.80 3.92
C GLY A 24 -12.70 3.71 3.99
N LYS A 25 -13.33 2.93 3.10
CA LYS A 25 -14.79 2.75 3.02
C LYS A 25 -15.30 1.61 3.90
N LEU A 26 -14.40 0.75 4.36
CA LEU A 26 -14.72 -0.42 5.19
C LEU A 26 -13.67 -0.54 6.30
N VAL A 27 -14.12 -0.92 7.49
CA VAL A 27 -13.25 -1.41 8.58
C VAL A 27 -13.82 -2.74 9.04
N LYS A 28 -13.00 -3.79 9.10
CA LYS A 28 -13.42 -5.13 9.51
C LYS A 28 -12.61 -5.59 10.72
N GLY A 29 -13.19 -5.45 11.92
CA GLY A 29 -12.46 -5.71 13.16
C GLY A 29 -11.26 -4.77 13.30
N ARG A 30 -10.04 -5.31 13.24
CA ARG A 30 -8.77 -4.55 13.27
C ARG A 30 -8.22 -4.20 11.88
N LEU A 31 -8.91 -4.59 10.82
CA LEU A 31 -8.50 -4.35 9.44
C LEU A 31 -9.02 -2.99 8.99
N ASP A 32 -8.18 -1.98 9.12
CA ASP A 32 -8.42 -0.60 8.69
C ASP A 32 -7.53 -0.22 7.49
N ARG A 33 -7.65 1.04 7.04
CA ARG A 33 -6.88 1.54 5.90
C ARG A 33 -5.37 1.43 6.11
N ASP A 34 -4.89 1.65 7.33
CA ASP A 34 -3.46 1.54 7.63
C ASP A 34 -2.98 0.10 7.51
N TRP A 35 -3.74 -0.84 8.06
CA TRP A 35 -3.46 -2.25 7.90
C TRP A 35 -3.40 -2.62 6.41
N ALA A 36 -4.38 -2.19 5.61
CA ALA A 36 -4.43 -2.53 4.19
C ALA A 36 -3.25 -1.92 3.41
N ALA A 37 -2.90 -0.66 3.70
CA ALA A 37 -1.78 0.01 3.06
C ALA A 37 -0.45 -0.68 3.41
N VAL A 38 -0.18 -0.95 4.69
CA VAL A 38 1.05 -1.65 5.11
C VAL A 38 1.11 -3.04 4.50
N ARG A 39 0.00 -3.77 4.49
CA ARG A 39 -0.11 -5.10 3.87
C ARG A 39 0.26 -5.06 2.39
N LEU A 40 -0.25 -4.07 1.66
CA LEU A 40 0.08 -3.87 0.25
C LEU A 40 1.56 -3.58 0.06
N LEU A 41 2.14 -2.67 0.84
CA LEU A 41 3.54 -2.26 0.72
C LEU A 41 4.54 -3.38 1.03
N GLU A 42 4.20 -4.28 1.95
CA GLU A 42 5.06 -5.41 2.30
C GLU A 42 5.05 -6.51 1.23
N TYR A 43 3.85 -6.88 0.76
CA TYR A 43 3.66 -8.14 0.05
C TYR A 43 3.32 -7.99 -1.43
N ALA A 44 2.85 -6.82 -1.88
CA ALA A 44 2.45 -6.66 -3.28
C ALA A 44 3.64 -6.30 -4.18
N PRO A 45 3.61 -6.71 -5.46
CA PRO A 45 4.49 -6.17 -6.49
C PRO A 45 4.36 -4.66 -6.61
N TYR A 46 5.43 -3.97 -6.97
CA TYR A 46 5.42 -2.50 -7.12
C TYR A 46 4.33 -1.97 -8.07
N PRO A 47 4.05 -2.59 -9.25
CA PRO A 47 2.96 -2.14 -10.11
C PRO A 47 1.58 -2.17 -9.43
N GLU A 48 1.33 -3.15 -8.56
CA GLU A 48 0.09 -3.24 -7.79
C GLU A 48 0.00 -2.17 -6.71
N ILE A 49 1.12 -1.86 -6.04
CA ILE A 49 1.21 -0.76 -5.09
C ILE A 49 0.80 0.55 -5.77
N VAL A 50 1.41 0.86 -6.91
CA VAL A 50 1.12 2.09 -7.67
C VAL A 50 -0.31 2.08 -8.20
N ARG A 51 -0.81 0.96 -8.73
CA ARG A 51 -2.19 0.86 -9.25
C ARG A 51 -3.25 1.12 -8.18
N LEU A 52 -3.03 0.64 -6.96
CA LEU A 52 -4.06 0.68 -5.90
C LEU A 52 -3.97 1.89 -4.99
N LEU A 53 -2.77 2.39 -4.68
CA LEU A 53 -2.60 3.61 -3.88
C LEU A 53 -2.47 4.86 -4.76
N GLY A 54 -1.81 4.74 -5.91
CA GLY A 54 -1.28 5.90 -6.64
C GLY A 54 -0.14 6.59 -5.86
N PHE A 55 0.64 7.41 -6.55
CA PHE A 55 1.78 8.10 -5.96
C PHE A 55 1.36 9.08 -4.86
N LYS A 56 0.33 9.90 -5.09
CA LYS A 56 -0.18 10.85 -4.09
C LYS A 56 -0.54 10.21 -2.75
N SER A 57 -1.36 9.15 -2.76
CA SER A 57 -1.77 8.46 -1.53
C SER A 57 -0.58 7.77 -0.86
N LEU A 58 0.31 7.19 -1.67
CA LEU A 58 1.54 6.56 -1.19
C LEU A 58 2.40 7.58 -0.44
N LEU A 59 2.72 8.72 -1.04
CA LEU A 59 3.57 9.74 -0.44
C LEU A 59 2.93 10.37 0.80
N THR A 60 1.63 10.65 0.75
CA THR A 60 0.90 11.21 1.90
C THR A 60 0.89 10.25 3.09
N GLY A 61 0.70 8.95 2.85
CA GLY A 61 0.65 7.94 3.91
C GLY A 61 2.02 7.40 4.35
N TRP A 62 3.05 7.52 3.51
CA TRP A 62 4.36 6.90 3.74
C TRP A 62 4.98 7.23 5.10
N PRO A 63 5.03 8.50 5.57
CA PRO A 63 5.62 8.82 6.87
C PRO A 63 5.03 8.02 8.04
N HIS A 64 3.74 7.69 7.97
CA HIS A 64 3.03 6.91 8.98
C HIS A 64 3.20 5.39 8.80
N TRP A 65 3.11 4.91 7.56
CA TRP A 65 3.20 3.47 7.28
C TRP A 65 4.62 2.92 7.36
N ARG A 66 5.64 3.75 7.13
CA ARG A 66 7.05 3.37 7.15
C ARG A 66 7.45 2.64 8.43
N ALA A 67 6.97 3.10 9.59
CA ALA A 67 7.28 2.49 10.88
C ALA A 67 6.66 1.10 11.07
N LYS A 68 5.59 0.79 10.32
CA LYS A 68 4.83 -0.46 10.40
C LYS A 68 5.31 -1.50 9.38
N VAL A 69 5.93 -1.08 8.28
CA VAL A 69 6.59 -1.96 7.32
C VAL A 69 7.81 -2.61 7.99
N ARG A 70 8.01 -3.92 7.80
CA ARG A 70 9.11 -4.69 8.39
C ARG A 70 10.27 -4.89 7.44
N SER A 71 9.99 -4.97 6.13
CA SER A 71 11.03 -5.18 5.12
C SER A 71 11.90 -3.95 4.93
N GLU A 72 13.18 -4.03 5.33
CA GLU A 72 14.14 -2.93 5.17
C GLU A 72 14.42 -2.59 3.70
N SER A 73 14.40 -3.58 2.80
CA SER A 73 14.53 -3.30 1.36
C SER A 73 13.36 -2.49 0.82
N ARG A 74 12.13 -2.80 1.25
CA ARG A 74 10.93 -2.01 0.90
C ARG A 74 11.02 -0.59 1.47
N LYS A 75 11.43 -0.43 2.73
CA LYS A 75 11.63 0.89 3.34
C LYS A 75 12.60 1.74 2.53
N ARG A 76 13.78 1.23 2.22
CA ARG A 76 14.80 1.98 1.45
C ARG A 76 14.30 2.36 0.05
N GLY A 77 13.63 1.43 -0.64
CA GLY A 77 13.08 1.72 -1.97
C GLY A 77 11.99 2.79 -1.94
N LEU A 78 11.09 2.74 -0.95
CA LEU A 78 10.03 3.74 -0.79
C LEU A 78 10.53 5.07 -0.22
N ASP A 79 11.55 5.06 0.63
CA ASP A 79 12.25 6.27 1.10
C ASP A 79 12.87 7.02 -0.07
N PHE A 80 13.58 6.30 -0.96
CA PHE A 80 14.11 6.89 -2.19
C PHE A 80 12.99 7.48 -3.05
N LEU A 81 11.93 6.71 -3.31
CA LEU A 81 10.81 7.18 -4.13
C LEU A 81 10.15 8.42 -3.52
N ALA A 82 9.97 8.45 -2.21
CA ALA A 82 9.32 9.56 -1.52
C ALA A 82 10.12 10.85 -1.52
N GLN A 83 11.45 10.75 -1.59
CA GLN A 83 12.34 11.90 -1.76
C GLN A 83 12.44 12.31 -3.23
N TRP A 84 12.56 11.36 -4.15
CA TRP A 84 12.89 11.62 -5.55
C TRP A 84 11.69 12.13 -6.36
N LEU A 85 10.49 11.58 -6.11
CA LEU A 85 9.31 11.84 -6.93
C LEU A 85 8.86 13.32 -6.90
N PRO A 86 8.77 14.00 -5.73
CA PRO A 86 8.38 15.42 -5.72
C PRO A 86 9.33 16.32 -6.50
N ASP A 87 10.62 16.00 -6.50
CA ASP A 87 11.66 16.81 -7.16
C ASP A 87 11.72 16.58 -8.68
N HIS A 88 11.39 15.37 -9.15
CA HIS A 88 11.59 14.96 -10.55
C HIS A 88 10.29 14.76 -11.33
N HIS A 89 9.19 14.44 -10.64
CA HIS A 89 7.86 14.21 -11.21
C HIS A 89 6.76 14.86 -10.35
N PRO A 90 6.79 16.19 -10.17
CA PRO A 90 5.79 16.89 -9.37
C PRO A 90 4.35 16.71 -9.90
N GLU A 91 4.17 16.38 -11.17
CA GLU A 91 2.87 16.08 -11.79
C GLU A 91 2.20 14.81 -11.25
N LEU A 92 2.96 13.93 -10.58
CA LEU A 92 2.47 12.69 -10.01
C LEU A 92 2.10 12.79 -8.52
N VAL A 93 2.36 13.95 -7.88
CA VAL A 93 2.24 14.17 -6.43
C VAL A 93 1.01 15.00 -6.07
#